data_AF-A0AA41Z6A4-F1
#
_entry.id   AF-A0AA41Z6A4-F1
#
_cell.length_a   1.000
_cell.length_b   1.000
_cell.length_c   1.000
_cell.angle_alpha   90.00
_cell.angle_beta   90.00
_cell.angle_gamma   90.00
#
_symmetry.space_group_name_H-M   'P 1'
#
loop_
_entity.id
_entity.type
_entity.pdbx_description
1 polymer ?
#
loop_
_entity_poly.entity_id
_entity_poly.type
_entity_poly.pdbx_seq_one_letter_code
_entity_poly.pdbx_strand_id
1 'polypeptide(L)'
;MKSLLHLFTASAFSIICGSTISQAASVNTIWVDNATNGPPIIQEYDLTTGALLDQINAPNGSNGRGIVQIGNDLYYTSATTGSVFEYNYVTNTDLGTVFTIPGASGLSTIAYDGHSLYVGDYSGTNAVYKYSLGGTLQQTLHLANCTGYCDGLEYANGYLIENEGDADNIYDKYDLSGNIVKQDFITGTPGGSTGIAFDGTNYYTDNVFTPGSVNEYDSAGNFIKTLNFSGQNYYAGEDLSVNYSVVIPSTVPLPPALPMFGAALLGLGAVGYRLKRKSTLSV
;
A
#
# COMPACT_ATOMS: atom_id res chain seq x y z
N MET A 1 -38.84 -42.50 51.04
CA MET A 1 -38.03 -41.27 51.10
C MET A 1 -36.64 -41.54 50.54
N LYS A 2 -36.35 -41.08 49.32
CA LYS A 2 -35.03 -40.78 48.76
C LYS A 2 -35.30 -40.02 47.46
N SER A 3 -35.02 -38.72 47.45
CA SER A 3 -35.16 -37.84 46.29
C SER A 3 -34.02 -38.09 45.32
N LEU A 4 -34.30 -38.17 44.02
CA LEU A 4 -33.26 -38.17 42.99
C LEU A 4 -33.49 -36.99 42.05
N LEU A 5 -32.82 -35.89 42.40
CA LEU A 5 -32.65 -34.67 41.63
C LEU A 5 -31.84 -35.00 40.37
N HIS A 6 -32.42 -34.90 39.18
CA HIS A 6 -31.66 -34.93 37.92
C HIS A 6 -31.34 -33.50 37.51
N LEU A 7 -30.07 -33.16 37.65
CA LEU A 7 -29.45 -31.89 37.29
C LEU A 7 -29.36 -31.80 35.76
N PHE A 8 -29.92 -30.75 35.16
CA PHE A 8 -29.65 -30.35 33.79
C PHE A 8 -28.23 -29.76 33.72
N THR A 9 -27.31 -30.41 33.02
CA THR A 9 -26.05 -29.78 32.58
C THR A 9 -26.24 -29.23 31.18
N ALA A 10 -26.48 -27.93 31.05
CA ALA A 10 -26.35 -27.21 29.79
C ALA A 10 -24.85 -26.93 29.57
N SER A 11 -24.23 -27.65 28.63
CA SER A 11 -22.88 -27.35 28.18
C SER A 11 -22.91 -26.10 27.30
N ALA A 12 -22.48 -24.96 27.84
CA ALA A 12 -22.25 -23.76 27.07
C ALA A 12 -21.03 -23.98 26.15
N PHE A 13 -21.27 -24.01 24.84
CA PHE A 13 -20.22 -24.02 23.82
C PHE A 13 -19.80 -22.58 23.59
N SER A 14 -18.71 -22.15 24.21
CA SER A 14 -18.09 -20.85 23.92
C SER A 14 -17.44 -20.92 22.54
N ILE A 15 -18.01 -20.22 21.55
CA ILE A 15 -17.37 -19.98 20.27
C ILE A 15 -16.22 -18.99 20.54
N ILE A 16 -15.00 -19.52 20.61
CA ILE A 16 -13.78 -18.70 20.58
C ILE A 16 -13.73 -18.12 19.17
N CYS A 17 -14.13 -16.87 19.02
CA CYS A 17 -13.88 -16.09 17.81
C CYS A 17 -12.37 -15.78 17.81
N GLY A 18 -11.58 -16.70 17.26
CA GLY A 18 -10.15 -16.47 17.06
C GLY A 18 -10.00 -15.36 16.03
N SER A 19 -9.64 -14.15 16.48
CA SER A 19 -9.08 -13.14 15.60
C SER A 19 -7.76 -13.68 15.08
N THR A 20 -7.76 -14.20 13.86
CA THR A 20 -6.52 -14.50 13.15
C THR A 20 -5.83 -13.18 12.88
N ILE A 21 -4.72 -12.93 13.58
CA ILE A 21 -3.77 -11.90 13.17
C ILE A 21 -3.25 -12.38 11.82
N SER A 22 -3.75 -11.79 10.74
CA SER A 22 -3.19 -12.01 9.41
C SER A 22 -1.82 -11.35 9.41
N GLN A 23 -0.76 -12.15 9.40
CA GLN A 23 0.57 -11.64 9.09
C GLN A 23 0.52 -11.12 7.65
N ALA A 24 0.99 -9.89 7.41
CA ALA A 24 1.17 -9.39 6.05
C ALA A 24 2.08 -10.37 5.30
N ALA A 25 1.68 -10.77 4.09
CA ALA A 25 2.55 -11.60 3.27
C ALA A 25 3.74 -10.75 2.79
N SER A 26 4.90 -11.38 2.66
CA SER A 26 6.12 -10.68 2.26
C SER A 26 5.98 -10.10 0.85
N VAL A 27 6.25 -8.80 0.70
CA VAL A 27 6.41 -8.18 -0.60
C VAL A 27 7.84 -8.42 -1.07
N ASN A 28 7.99 -8.86 -2.32
CA ASN A 28 9.30 -9.13 -2.90
C ASN A 28 9.63 -8.20 -4.07
N THR A 29 8.72 -7.30 -4.43
CA THR A 29 8.88 -6.36 -5.54
C THR A 29 8.56 -4.94 -5.13
N ILE A 30 9.12 -3.99 -5.85
CA ILE A 30 8.86 -2.56 -5.67
C ILE A 30 8.77 -1.89 -7.04
N TRP A 31 7.82 -0.99 -7.18
CA TRP A 31 7.65 -0.12 -8.32
C TRP A 31 8.33 1.22 -8.08
N VAL A 32 8.86 1.81 -9.15
CA VAL A 32 9.43 3.15 -9.17
C VAL A 32 8.79 3.92 -10.32
N ASP A 33 8.33 5.15 -10.07
CA ASP A 33 7.96 6.09 -11.15
C ASP A 33 9.05 7.15 -11.30
N ASN A 34 9.48 7.38 -12.55
CA ASN A 34 10.62 8.23 -12.83
C ASN A 34 10.18 9.60 -13.37
N ALA A 35 10.84 10.65 -12.88
CA ALA A 35 10.82 11.96 -13.50
C ALA A 35 11.59 11.95 -14.82
N THR A 36 10.86 12.17 -15.91
CA THR A 36 11.46 12.32 -17.24
C THR A 36 10.94 13.56 -17.94
N ASN A 37 11.64 14.02 -18.98
CA ASN A 37 11.12 15.07 -19.87
C ASN A 37 10.02 14.57 -20.83
N GLY A 38 9.50 13.37 -20.60
CA GLY A 38 8.50 12.72 -21.44
C GLY A 38 7.50 11.94 -20.59
N PRO A 39 6.81 10.95 -21.19
CA PRO A 39 5.85 10.13 -20.47
C PRO A 39 6.48 9.43 -19.26
N PRO A 40 5.72 9.18 -18.19
CA PRO A 40 6.21 8.45 -17.02
C PRO A 40 6.76 7.07 -17.41
N ILE A 41 7.91 6.71 -16.83
CA ILE A 41 8.53 5.39 -16.99
C ILE A 41 8.45 4.70 -15.64
N ILE A 42 7.54 3.72 -15.55
CA ILE A 42 7.25 2.98 -14.33
C ILE A 42 7.94 1.62 -14.42
N GLN A 43 8.74 1.27 -13.42
CA GLN A 43 9.59 0.07 -13.44
C GLN A 43 9.40 -0.78 -12.19
N GLU A 44 9.28 -2.09 -12.36
CA GLU A 44 9.20 -3.06 -11.26
C GLU A 44 10.57 -3.71 -11.04
N TYR A 45 11.00 -3.79 -9.79
CA TYR A 45 12.24 -4.43 -9.38
C TYR A 45 12.01 -5.50 -8.33
N ASP A 46 12.82 -6.56 -8.38
CA ASP A 46 12.91 -7.56 -7.34
C ASP A 46 13.74 -7.03 -6.15
N LEU A 47 13.16 -6.96 -4.96
CA LEU A 47 13.81 -6.42 -3.75
C LEU A 47 14.95 -7.32 -3.23
N THR A 48 15.03 -8.58 -3.65
CA THR A 48 16.07 -9.52 -3.21
C THR A 48 17.32 -9.45 -4.09
N THR A 49 17.12 -9.37 -5.39
CA THR A 49 18.15 -9.48 -6.42
C THR A 49 18.49 -8.16 -7.08
N GLY A 50 17.59 -7.18 -6.99
CA GLY A 50 17.66 -5.92 -7.72
C GLY A 50 17.44 -6.07 -9.23
N ALA A 51 16.89 -7.19 -9.70
CA ALA A 51 16.61 -7.38 -11.12
C ALA A 51 15.40 -6.52 -11.55
N LEU A 52 15.50 -5.85 -12.70
CA LEU A 52 14.34 -5.28 -13.39
C LEU A 52 13.42 -6.43 -13.83
N LEU A 53 12.17 -6.38 -13.40
CA LEU A 53 11.13 -7.37 -13.70
C LEU A 53 10.20 -6.90 -14.82
N ASP A 54 9.83 -5.62 -14.79
CA ASP A 54 8.91 -5.03 -15.76
C ASP A 54 9.20 -3.54 -15.98
N GLN A 55 8.77 -3.02 -17.14
CA GLN A 55 8.84 -1.61 -17.47
C GLN A 55 7.64 -1.18 -18.33
N ILE A 56 6.98 -0.12 -17.88
CA ILE A 56 5.82 0.49 -18.52
C ILE A 56 6.18 1.92 -18.91
N ASN A 57 5.93 2.26 -20.18
CA ASN A 57 5.91 3.65 -20.62
C ASN A 57 4.45 4.11 -20.56
N ALA A 58 4.07 4.75 -19.46
CA ALA A 58 2.69 5.13 -19.22
C ALA A 58 2.28 6.23 -20.23
N PRO A 59 1.12 6.13 -20.89
CA PRO A 59 0.80 7.00 -22.02
C PRO A 59 0.33 8.40 -21.61
N ASN A 60 -0.11 8.58 -20.35
CA ASN A 60 -0.66 9.83 -19.86
C ASN A 60 0.31 10.57 -18.94
N GLY A 61 0.27 11.91 -18.99
CA GLY A 61 1.14 12.77 -18.21
C GLY A 61 2.52 12.96 -18.82
N SER A 62 3.32 13.78 -18.15
CA SER A 62 4.74 13.96 -18.46
C SER A 62 5.44 14.29 -17.15
N ASN A 63 6.68 13.83 -17.02
CA ASN A 63 7.46 13.97 -15.80
C ASN A 63 6.76 13.25 -14.62
N GLY A 64 6.88 11.91 -14.63
CA GLY A 64 6.29 11.01 -13.64
C GLY A 64 6.66 11.40 -12.22
N ARG A 65 5.77 11.12 -11.27
CA ARG A 65 5.90 11.53 -9.87
C ARG A 65 5.55 10.37 -8.96
N GLY A 66 4.29 10.26 -8.59
CA GLY A 66 3.76 9.30 -7.64
C GLY A 66 3.36 7.98 -8.29
N ILE A 67 3.51 6.89 -7.53
CA ILE A 67 3.03 5.56 -7.91
C ILE A 67 2.46 4.79 -6.71
N VAL A 68 1.31 4.14 -6.91
CA VAL A 68 0.67 3.23 -5.95
C VAL A 68 0.25 1.95 -6.66
N GLN A 69 0.69 0.79 -6.15
CA GLN A 69 0.17 -0.51 -6.60
C GLN A 69 -0.97 -1.00 -5.70
N ILE A 70 -2.13 -1.25 -6.31
CA ILE A 70 -3.28 -1.90 -5.67
C ILE A 70 -3.63 -3.16 -6.47
N GLY A 71 -3.13 -4.31 -6.04
CA GLY A 71 -3.40 -5.56 -6.73
C GLY A 71 -2.73 -5.57 -8.10
N ASN A 72 -3.54 -5.59 -9.17
CA ASN A 72 -3.07 -5.59 -10.56
C ASN A 72 -3.01 -4.19 -11.19
N ASP A 73 -3.45 -3.17 -10.46
CA ASP A 73 -3.57 -1.80 -10.96
C ASP A 73 -2.51 -0.91 -10.33
N LEU A 74 -1.97 -0.01 -11.15
CA LEU A 74 -1.01 1.02 -10.82
C LEU A 74 -1.70 2.38 -10.95
N TYR A 75 -1.82 3.10 -9.83
CA TYR A 75 -2.28 4.48 -9.81
C TYR A 75 -1.07 5.38 -9.84
N TYR A 76 -1.03 6.34 -10.76
CA TYR A 76 0.15 7.18 -10.92
C TYR A 76 -0.22 8.63 -11.24
N THR A 77 0.73 9.53 -11.01
CA THR A 77 0.56 10.97 -11.17
C THR A 77 1.63 11.56 -12.08
N SER A 78 1.54 12.87 -12.33
CA SER A 78 2.51 13.58 -13.17
C SER A 78 2.60 15.04 -12.76
N ALA A 79 3.80 15.60 -12.83
CA ALA A 79 4.09 16.99 -12.48
C ALA A 79 3.41 18.02 -13.39
N THR A 80 2.84 17.59 -14.52
CA THR A 80 2.28 18.48 -15.55
C THR A 80 0.76 18.43 -15.64
N THR A 81 0.10 17.64 -14.80
CA THR A 81 -1.36 17.49 -14.82
C THR A 81 -1.93 17.31 -13.42
N GLY A 82 -3.09 17.91 -13.14
CA GLY A 82 -3.85 17.67 -11.90
C GLY A 82 -4.59 16.33 -11.84
N SER A 83 -4.21 15.31 -12.61
CA SER A 83 -4.96 14.06 -12.77
C SER A 83 -4.23 12.85 -12.19
N VAL A 84 -4.99 11.97 -11.56
CA VAL A 84 -4.55 10.62 -11.20
C VAL A 84 -4.96 9.68 -12.32
N PHE A 85 -4.02 8.88 -12.79
CA PHE A 85 -4.22 7.91 -13.85
C PHE A 85 -4.15 6.48 -13.30
N GLU A 86 -4.71 5.53 -14.04
CA GLU A 86 -4.69 4.12 -13.68
C GLU A 86 -4.20 3.27 -14.86
N TYR A 87 -3.38 2.28 -14.54
CA TYR A 87 -2.81 1.36 -15.51
C TYR A 87 -2.86 -0.07 -14.98
N ASN A 88 -3.42 -1.01 -15.73
CA ASN A 88 -3.36 -2.42 -15.37
C ASN A 88 -2.08 -3.04 -15.95
N TYR A 89 -1.10 -3.35 -15.09
CA TYR A 89 0.20 -3.85 -15.56
C TYR A 89 0.13 -5.30 -16.06
N VAL A 90 -0.79 -6.10 -15.52
CA VAL A 90 -0.95 -7.51 -15.93
C VAL A 90 -1.52 -7.64 -17.34
N THR A 91 -2.49 -6.81 -17.71
CA THR A 91 -3.06 -6.77 -19.06
C THR A 91 -2.39 -5.75 -19.96
N ASN A 92 -1.39 -5.02 -19.46
CA ASN A 92 -0.68 -3.95 -20.15
C ASN A 92 -1.67 -2.95 -20.80
N THR A 93 -2.62 -2.47 -19.99
CA THR A 93 -3.76 -1.65 -20.45
C THR A 93 -3.81 -0.34 -19.67
N ASP A 94 -3.82 0.77 -20.41
CA ASP A 94 -4.14 2.09 -19.86
C ASP A 94 -5.65 2.19 -19.57
N LEU A 95 -5.99 2.52 -18.33
CA LEU A 95 -7.36 2.74 -17.88
C LEU A 95 -7.72 4.24 -17.85
N GLY A 96 -6.74 5.10 -18.16
CA GLY A 96 -6.93 6.54 -18.34
C GLY A 96 -7.04 7.29 -17.02
N THR A 97 -7.68 8.46 -17.07
CA THR A 97 -7.87 9.32 -15.88
C THR A 97 -8.95 8.75 -14.96
N VAL A 98 -8.58 8.51 -13.71
CA VAL A 98 -9.51 8.13 -12.64
C VAL A 98 -10.28 9.36 -12.17
N PHE A 99 -9.55 10.43 -11.83
CA PHE A 99 -10.11 11.72 -11.46
C PHE A 99 -9.09 12.85 -11.63
N THR A 100 -9.58 14.08 -11.60
CA THR A 100 -8.78 15.31 -11.65
C THR A 100 -9.06 16.14 -10.40
N ILE A 101 -8.00 16.61 -9.74
CA ILE A 101 -8.07 17.49 -8.57
C ILE A 101 -8.29 18.93 -9.06
N PRO A 102 -9.42 19.58 -8.72
CA PRO A 102 -9.70 20.93 -9.18
C PRO A 102 -8.64 21.94 -8.73
N GLY A 103 -8.09 22.70 -9.68
CA GLY A 103 -7.10 23.74 -9.40
C GLY A 103 -5.64 23.27 -9.38
N ALA A 104 -5.38 21.96 -9.34
CA ALA A 104 -4.03 21.42 -9.43
C ALA A 104 -3.52 21.46 -10.88
N SER A 105 -2.33 22.03 -11.08
CA SER A 105 -1.63 22.02 -12.38
C SER A 105 -0.64 20.87 -12.53
N GLY A 106 -0.30 20.21 -11.43
CA GLY A 106 0.63 19.09 -11.35
C GLY A 106 0.46 18.39 -10.02
N LEU A 107 0.66 17.08 -9.99
CA LEU A 107 0.58 16.27 -8.79
C LEU A 107 1.95 15.62 -8.55
N SER A 108 2.32 15.52 -7.28
CA SER A 108 3.57 14.90 -6.84
C SER A 108 3.31 13.44 -6.46
N THR A 109 3.75 13.02 -5.29
CA THR A 109 3.56 11.71 -4.68
C THR A 109 2.10 11.26 -4.54
N ILE A 110 1.90 9.95 -4.41
CA ILE A 110 0.62 9.33 -4.10
C ILE A 110 0.82 8.17 -3.12
N ALA A 111 -0.02 8.08 -2.08
CA ALA A 111 -0.01 6.98 -1.10
C ALA A 111 -1.40 6.38 -0.92
N TYR A 112 -1.50 5.19 -0.31
CA TYR A 112 -2.77 4.48 -0.13
C TYR A 112 -2.93 3.88 1.28
N ASP A 113 -4.04 4.18 1.94
CA ASP A 113 -4.31 3.69 3.31
C ASP A 113 -5.10 2.37 3.39
N GLY A 114 -5.32 1.70 2.26
CA GLY A 114 -6.21 0.56 2.17
C GLY A 114 -7.66 0.91 1.79
N HIS A 115 -8.01 2.20 1.72
CA HIS A 115 -9.34 2.68 1.31
C HIS A 115 -9.30 3.90 0.37
N SER A 116 -8.32 4.79 0.54
CA SER A 116 -8.28 6.11 -0.07
C SER A 116 -6.85 6.49 -0.42
N LEU A 117 -6.73 7.27 -1.48
CA LEU A 117 -5.47 7.81 -1.99
C LEU A 117 -5.18 9.15 -1.30
N TYR A 118 -3.93 9.35 -0.93
CA TYR A 118 -3.38 10.63 -0.49
C TYR A 118 -2.50 11.14 -1.62
N VAL A 119 -2.81 12.31 -2.17
CA VAL A 119 -2.17 12.83 -3.37
C VAL A 119 -1.52 14.17 -3.07
N GLY A 120 -0.21 14.27 -3.24
CA GLY A 120 0.55 15.50 -3.04
C GLY A 120 0.37 16.49 -4.18
N ASP A 121 0.39 17.78 -3.85
CA ASP A 121 0.37 18.88 -4.82
C ASP A 121 1.78 19.25 -5.28
N TYR A 122 1.99 19.30 -6.61
CA TYR A 122 3.29 19.69 -7.16
C TYR A 122 3.38 21.18 -7.53
N SER A 123 2.41 22.02 -7.13
CA SER A 123 2.41 23.45 -7.48
C SER A 123 3.19 24.33 -6.49
N GLY A 124 4.06 23.73 -5.68
CA GLY A 124 4.84 24.41 -4.64
C GLY A 124 4.05 24.69 -3.36
N THR A 125 2.97 23.95 -3.13
CA THR A 125 2.24 23.96 -1.85
C THR A 125 2.61 22.74 -1.02
N ASN A 126 2.13 22.71 0.23
CA ASN A 126 2.26 21.57 1.13
C ASN A 126 0.93 20.80 1.29
N ALA A 127 0.06 20.93 0.29
CA ALA A 127 -1.26 20.33 0.32
C ALA A 127 -1.18 18.85 -0.06
N VAL A 128 -1.85 18.01 0.73
CA VAL A 128 -2.14 16.62 0.40
C VAL A 128 -3.64 16.42 0.36
N TYR A 129 -4.15 15.87 -0.74
CA TYR A 129 -5.56 15.64 -0.95
C TYR A 129 -5.90 14.17 -0.74
N LYS A 130 -6.82 13.89 0.19
CA LYS A 130 -7.36 12.55 0.40
C LYS A 130 -8.58 12.32 -0.49
N TYR A 131 -8.51 11.36 -1.39
CA TYR A 131 -9.57 10.98 -2.31
C TYR A 131 -9.95 9.51 -2.17
N SER A 132 -11.24 9.20 -2.33
CA SER A 132 -11.64 7.81 -2.60
C SER A 132 -11.08 7.36 -3.95
N LEU A 133 -10.91 6.06 -4.17
CA LEU A 133 -10.58 5.53 -5.51
C LEU A 133 -11.58 5.95 -6.61
N GLY A 134 -12.85 6.22 -6.25
CA GLY A 134 -13.86 6.75 -7.18
C GLY A 134 -13.81 8.28 -7.40
N GLY A 135 -12.76 8.98 -6.97
CA GLY A 135 -12.58 10.41 -7.26
C GLY A 135 -13.39 11.40 -6.41
N THR A 136 -13.91 10.99 -5.25
CA THR A 136 -14.54 11.90 -4.28
C THR A 136 -13.51 12.43 -3.29
N LEU A 137 -13.38 13.76 -3.18
CA LEU A 137 -12.55 14.42 -2.17
C LEU A 137 -13.13 14.15 -0.78
N GLN A 138 -12.29 13.66 0.13
CA GLN A 138 -12.65 13.38 1.51
C GLN A 138 -12.05 14.41 2.47
N GLN A 139 -10.81 14.84 2.21
CA GLN A 139 -10.09 15.75 3.09
C GLN A 139 -8.96 16.45 2.32
N THR A 140 -8.63 17.68 2.72
CA THR A 140 -7.39 18.35 2.37
C THR A 140 -6.56 18.52 3.65
N LEU A 141 -5.30 18.12 3.57
CA LEU A 141 -4.31 18.19 4.63
C LEU A 141 -3.23 19.19 4.24
N HIS A 142 -2.55 19.74 5.24
CA HIS A 142 -1.36 20.55 5.05
C HIS A 142 -0.27 19.97 5.95
N LEU A 143 0.77 19.41 5.34
CA LEU A 143 1.87 18.79 6.08
C LEU A 143 2.91 19.88 6.38
N ALA A 144 3.12 20.16 7.66
CA ALA A 144 4.13 21.14 8.10
C ALA A 144 5.53 20.67 7.68
N ASN A 145 6.51 21.58 7.50
CA ASN A 145 7.87 21.27 7.02
C ASN A 145 7.99 20.75 5.59
N CYS A 146 6.95 20.22 4.95
CA CYS A 146 6.91 20.16 3.49
C CYS A 146 6.92 21.60 2.94
N THR A 147 8.05 22.01 2.33
CA THR A 147 8.25 23.39 1.84
C THR A 147 7.81 23.60 0.39
N GLY A 148 7.36 22.53 -0.27
CA GLY A 148 6.87 22.50 -1.64
C GLY A 148 7.63 21.47 -2.49
N TYR A 149 6.96 20.92 -3.51
CA TYR A 149 7.52 19.87 -4.38
C TYR A 149 7.98 18.65 -3.57
N CYS A 150 7.23 18.28 -2.53
CA CYS A 150 7.49 17.08 -1.75
C CYS A 150 7.03 15.88 -2.57
N ASP A 151 7.99 15.00 -2.88
CA ASP A 151 7.86 13.97 -3.91
C ASP A 151 7.80 12.55 -3.32
N GLY A 152 7.99 12.37 -2.01
CA GLY A 152 7.83 11.07 -1.35
C GLY A 152 6.91 11.12 -0.14
N LEU A 153 5.67 10.66 -0.29
CA LEU A 153 4.66 10.46 0.75
C LEU A 153 4.31 8.98 0.83
N GLU A 154 4.25 8.44 2.05
CA GLU A 154 3.82 7.07 2.30
C GLU A 154 2.82 6.99 3.45
N TYR A 155 1.84 6.08 3.33
CA TYR A 155 1.02 5.66 4.45
C TYR A 155 1.61 4.43 5.12
N ALA A 156 1.96 4.56 6.40
CA ALA A 156 2.48 3.43 7.16
C ALA A 156 1.93 3.40 8.57
N ASN A 157 1.25 2.29 8.91
CA ASN A 157 0.76 2.01 10.26
C ASN A 157 -0.11 3.13 10.88
N GLY A 158 -0.98 3.75 10.07
CA GLY A 158 -1.87 4.81 10.55
C GLY A 158 -1.25 6.21 10.59
N TYR A 159 -0.09 6.39 9.96
CA TYR A 159 0.62 7.66 9.85
C TYR A 159 0.95 7.96 8.39
N LEU A 160 1.16 9.23 8.10
CA LEU A 160 1.79 9.68 6.85
C LEU A 160 3.27 9.97 7.11
N ILE A 161 4.13 9.61 6.17
CA ILE A 161 5.55 9.92 6.20
C ILE A 161 5.84 10.69 4.93
N GLU A 162 6.40 11.89 5.02
CA GLU A 162 6.66 12.75 3.85
C GLU A 162 8.03 13.40 3.94
N ASN A 163 8.73 13.55 2.82
CA ASN A 163 9.95 14.35 2.75
C ASN A 163 9.70 15.87 2.80
N GLU A 164 10.69 16.64 3.25
CA GLU A 164 10.52 18.09 3.50
C GLU A 164 10.56 18.98 2.22
N GLY A 165 10.85 18.40 1.04
CA GLY A 165 10.85 19.13 -0.23
C GLY A 165 11.54 18.37 -1.37
N ASP A 166 11.72 19.06 -2.50
CA ASP A 166 12.36 18.51 -3.70
C ASP A 166 13.77 17.97 -3.39
N ALA A 167 13.94 16.66 -3.56
CA ALA A 167 15.16 15.93 -3.25
C ALA A 167 15.72 16.15 -1.82
N ASP A 168 14.88 16.57 -0.87
CA ASP A 168 15.25 16.69 0.54
C ASP A 168 15.37 15.31 1.19
N ASN A 169 16.39 15.13 2.01
CA ASN A 169 16.71 13.85 2.62
C ASN A 169 16.09 13.68 4.02
N ILE A 170 15.28 14.60 4.50
CA ILE A 170 14.57 14.49 5.77
C ILE A 170 13.12 14.09 5.50
N TYR A 171 12.66 13.05 6.20
CA TYR A 171 11.26 12.65 6.22
C TYR A 171 10.67 12.80 7.61
N ASP A 172 9.55 13.48 7.68
CA ASP A 172 8.77 13.69 8.88
C ASP A 172 7.62 12.69 8.97
N LYS A 173 7.16 12.40 10.19
CA LYS A 173 6.01 11.54 10.45
C LYS A 173 4.85 12.35 10.98
N TYR A 174 3.69 12.19 10.36
CA TYR A 174 2.47 12.93 10.64
C TYR A 174 1.33 12.00 11.03
N ASP A 175 0.41 12.51 11.85
CA ASP A 175 -0.91 11.89 11.99
C ASP A 175 -1.76 12.11 10.72
N LEU A 176 -2.90 11.43 10.63
CA LEU A 176 -3.80 11.54 9.47
C LEU A 176 -4.58 12.87 9.42
N SER A 177 -4.32 13.79 10.35
CA SER A 177 -4.81 15.17 10.31
C SER A 177 -3.73 16.16 9.85
N GLY A 178 -2.52 15.66 9.56
CA GLY A 178 -1.38 16.44 9.06
C GLY A 178 -0.51 17.07 10.15
N ASN A 179 -0.70 16.71 11.41
CA ASN A 179 0.16 17.21 12.49
C ASN A 179 1.42 16.35 12.60
N ILE A 180 2.58 16.99 12.77
CA ILE A 180 3.83 16.29 13.02
C ILE A 180 3.74 15.53 14.34
N VAL A 181 4.02 14.23 14.27
CA VAL A 181 4.15 13.30 15.39
C VAL A 181 5.63 13.10 15.74
N LYS A 182 6.50 13.05 14.72
CA LYS A 182 7.94 12.95 14.90
C LYS A 182 8.64 13.65 13.73
N GLN A 183 9.43 14.68 14.05
CA GLN A 183 10.36 15.28 13.10
C GLN A 183 11.55 14.35 12.84
N ASP A 184 12.19 14.48 11.69
CA ASP A 184 13.39 13.74 11.30
C ASP A 184 13.22 12.23 11.53
N PHE A 185 12.06 11.69 11.14
CA PHE A 185 11.73 10.29 11.37
C PHE A 185 12.70 9.36 10.62
N ILE A 186 12.95 9.65 9.35
CA ILE A 186 13.96 9.00 8.50
C ILE A 186 14.90 10.08 7.98
N THR A 187 16.20 9.77 7.99
CA THR A 187 17.22 10.56 7.28
C THR A 187 17.72 9.74 6.10
N GLY A 188 17.30 10.17 4.90
CA GLY A 188 17.73 9.72 3.59
C GLY A 188 19.19 10.03 3.26
N THR A 189 19.57 9.76 2.02
CA THR A 189 20.90 10.08 1.50
C THR A 189 21.07 11.60 1.36
N PRO A 190 22.12 12.19 1.98
CA PRO A 190 22.37 13.62 1.87
C PRO A 190 22.52 14.07 0.42
N GLY A 191 21.78 15.12 0.06
CA GLY A 191 21.81 15.70 -1.28
C GLY A 191 21.02 14.93 -2.33
N GLY A 192 20.09 14.04 -1.93
CA GLY A 192 19.07 13.50 -2.81
C GLY A 192 18.34 12.28 -2.25
N SER A 193 17.14 12.47 -1.74
CA SER A 193 16.15 11.39 -1.54
C SER A 193 14.75 11.91 -1.85
N THR A 194 13.89 11.04 -2.37
CA THR A 194 12.54 11.41 -2.84
C THR A 194 11.54 10.34 -2.42
N GLY A 195 11.25 9.39 -3.29
CA GLY A 195 10.18 8.41 -3.12
C GLY A 195 10.32 7.58 -1.86
N ILE A 196 9.19 7.15 -1.31
CA ILE A 196 9.16 6.28 -0.13
C ILE A 196 8.08 5.22 -0.27
N ALA A 197 8.38 3.98 0.14
CA ALA A 197 7.40 2.89 0.24
C ALA A 197 7.51 2.17 1.59
N PHE A 198 6.43 1.48 2.00
CA PHE A 198 6.41 0.67 3.22
C PHE A 198 5.83 -0.73 2.96
N ASP A 199 6.63 -1.79 3.15
CA ASP A 199 6.23 -3.17 2.86
C ASP A 199 5.43 -3.85 4.00
N GLY A 200 5.06 -3.10 5.04
CA GLY A 200 4.47 -3.63 6.27
C GLY A 200 5.47 -3.88 7.39
N THR A 201 6.77 -3.87 7.09
CA THR A 201 7.87 -4.10 8.04
C THR A 201 8.92 -3.00 7.99
N ASN A 202 9.41 -2.69 6.80
CA ASN A 202 10.52 -1.78 6.51
C ASN A 202 10.07 -0.67 5.56
N TYR A 203 10.75 0.47 5.65
CA TYR A 203 10.62 1.56 4.72
C TYR A 203 11.71 1.47 3.66
N TYR A 204 11.40 1.94 2.46
CA TYR A 204 12.33 2.06 1.34
C TYR A 204 12.34 3.50 0.88
N THR A 205 13.50 4.12 0.66
CA THR A 205 13.58 5.47 0.07
C THR A 205 14.44 5.48 -1.18
N ASP A 206 14.01 6.17 -2.24
CA ASP A 206 14.79 6.30 -3.47
C ASP A 206 15.93 7.31 -3.30
N ASN A 207 17.11 6.96 -3.83
CA ASN A 207 18.24 7.87 -3.91
C ASN A 207 18.23 8.54 -5.29
N VAL A 208 17.39 9.54 -5.47
CA VAL A 208 17.03 10.22 -6.74
C VAL A 208 18.22 10.53 -7.67
N PHE A 209 19.39 10.89 -7.15
CA PHE A 209 20.58 11.22 -7.96
C PHE A 209 21.62 10.10 -8.07
N THR A 210 21.33 8.92 -7.52
CA THR A 210 22.15 7.71 -7.63
C THR A 210 21.31 6.62 -8.30
N PRO A 211 21.41 6.47 -9.64
CA PRO A 211 20.54 5.55 -10.39
C PRO A 211 20.59 4.14 -9.82
N GLY A 212 19.42 3.52 -9.66
CA GLY A 212 19.36 2.15 -9.19
C GLY A 212 19.69 1.99 -7.72
N SER A 213 19.51 3.00 -6.87
CA SER A 213 19.89 2.92 -5.46
C SER A 213 18.72 3.26 -4.56
N VAL A 214 18.36 2.32 -3.69
CA VAL A 214 17.27 2.47 -2.71
C VAL A 214 17.79 2.14 -1.32
N ASN A 215 17.51 2.96 -0.33
CA ASN A 215 17.85 2.67 1.06
C ASN A 215 16.69 1.96 1.76
N GLU A 216 16.99 0.96 2.58
CA GLU A 216 16.03 0.27 3.43
C GLU A 216 16.22 0.72 4.89
N TYR A 217 15.11 0.97 5.58
CA TYR A 217 15.04 1.40 6.97
C TYR A 217 14.08 0.49 7.75
N ASP A 218 14.34 0.30 9.03
CA ASP A 218 13.43 -0.42 9.91
C ASP A 218 12.16 0.40 10.21
N SER A 219 11.16 -0.24 10.82
CA SER A 219 9.90 0.43 11.23
C SER A 219 10.07 1.63 12.18
N ALA A 220 11.24 1.81 12.79
CA ALA A 220 11.56 2.94 13.68
C ALA A 220 12.31 4.07 12.94
N GLY A 221 12.62 3.89 11.66
CA GLY A 221 13.31 4.85 10.79
C GLY A 221 14.83 4.71 10.80
N ASN A 222 15.39 3.62 11.34
CA ASN A 222 16.83 3.42 11.33
C ASN A 222 17.30 2.74 10.04
N PHE A 223 18.36 3.24 9.44
CA PHE A 223 18.96 2.67 8.23
C PHE A 223 19.41 1.21 8.46
N ILE A 224 19.07 0.34 7.52
CA ILE A 224 19.47 -1.07 7.49
C ILE A 224 20.57 -1.29 6.45
N LYS A 225 20.29 -1.00 5.18
CA LYS A 225 21.20 -1.22 4.04
C LYS A 225 20.76 -0.44 2.80
N THR A 226 21.63 -0.40 1.80
CA THR A 226 21.31 0.07 0.45
C THR A 226 21.13 -1.12 -0.49
N LEU A 227 20.04 -1.12 -1.24
CA LEU A 227 19.73 -2.03 -2.34
C LEU A 227 20.19 -1.39 -3.65
N ASN A 228 20.66 -2.22 -4.59
CA ASN A 228 21.05 -1.76 -5.91
C ASN A 228 20.20 -2.44 -6.97
N PHE A 229 19.48 -1.66 -7.77
CA PHE A 229 18.65 -2.10 -8.87
C PHE A 229 19.43 -2.04 -10.18
N SER A 230 19.48 -3.17 -10.85
CA SER A 230 20.09 -3.32 -12.17
C SER A 230 19.12 -2.85 -13.25
N GLY A 231 19.63 -2.12 -14.25
CA GLY A 231 18.82 -1.66 -15.38
C GLY A 231 18.07 -0.35 -15.16
N GLN A 232 18.06 0.20 -13.93
CA GLN A 232 17.63 1.57 -13.70
C GLN A 232 18.71 2.53 -14.22
N ASN A 233 18.55 3.01 -15.45
CA ASN A 233 19.48 3.94 -16.09
C ASN A 233 19.03 5.41 -15.95
N TYR A 234 17.91 5.64 -15.26
CA TYR A 234 17.34 6.96 -15.06
C TYR A 234 17.73 7.49 -13.69
N TYR A 235 18.20 8.74 -13.69
CA TYR A 235 18.15 9.56 -12.49
C TYR A 235 16.68 9.90 -12.24
N ALA A 236 16.33 10.04 -10.98
CA ALA A 236 15.05 10.50 -10.47
C ALA A 236 13.89 9.49 -10.44
N GLY A 237 14.02 8.43 -9.65
CA GLY A 237 12.84 7.80 -9.07
C GLY A 237 12.18 8.79 -8.12
N GLU A 238 11.00 9.28 -8.45
CA GLU A 238 10.34 10.31 -7.63
C GLU A 238 9.49 9.67 -6.54
N ASP A 239 8.89 8.52 -6.80
CA ASP A 239 8.10 7.79 -5.82
C ASP A 239 8.29 6.27 -5.93
N LEU A 240 7.99 5.57 -4.83
CA LEU A 240 8.13 4.12 -4.70
C LEU A 240 6.79 3.48 -4.33
N SER A 241 6.57 2.25 -4.77
CA SER A 241 5.38 1.51 -4.35
C SER A 241 5.59 0.02 -4.16
N VAL A 242 4.92 -0.54 -3.18
CA VAL A 242 4.77 -1.99 -2.98
C VAL A 242 3.32 -2.39 -3.22
N ASN A 243 3.05 -3.69 -3.34
CA ASN A 243 1.67 -4.16 -3.51
C ASN A 243 0.85 -3.98 -2.23
N TYR A 244 0.09 -2.89 -2.13
CA TYR A 244 -0.71 -2.59 -0.93
C TYR A 244 -1.91 -3.51 -0.71
N SER A 245 -2.34 -4.27 -1.73
CA SER A 245 -3.33 -5.34 -1.51
C SER A 245 -2.76 -6.50 -0.67
N VAL A 246 -1.44 -6.59 -0.57
CA VAL A 246 -0.72 -7.58 0.23
C VAL A 246 -0.34 -7.01 1.61
N VAL A 247 0.17 -5.77 1.63
CA VAL A 247 0.66 -5.09 2.85
C VAL A 247 -0.49 -4.65 3.77
N ILE A 248 -1.56 -4.12 3.17
CA ILE A 248 -2.75 -3.63 3.89
C ILE A 248 -3.91 -4.56 3.54
N PRO A 249 -3.97 -5.76 4.14
CA PRO A 249 -5.03 -6.71 3.82
C PRO A 249 -6.39 -6.10 4.14
N SER A 250 -7.28 -6.18 3.14
CA SER A 250 -8.66 -5.72 3.25
C SER A 250 -9.31 -6.23 4.54
N THR A 251 -9.80 -5.31 5.35
CA THR A 251 -10.59 -5.64 6.55
C THR A 251 -12.02 -6.03 6.21
N VAL A 252 -12.39 -6.12 4.93
CA VAL A 252 -13.71 -6.59 4.51
C VAL A 252 -13.87 -8.02 5.04
N PRO A 253 -14.78 -8.26 6.00
CA PRO A 253 -15.02 -9.61 6.50
C PRO A 253 -15.40 -10.50 5.32
N LEU A 254 -14.76 -11.67 5.20
CA LEU A 254 -15.18 -12.67 4.23
C LEU A 254 -16.71 -12.83 4.33
N PRO A 255 -17.45 -12.79 3.21
CA PRO A 255 -18.88 -12.97 3.24
C PRO A 255 -19.21 -14.22 4.08
N PRO A 256 -20.20 -14.17 4.99
CA PRO A 256 -20.54 -15.28 5.89
C PRO A 256 -20.77 -16.62 5.15
N ALA A 257 -20.99 -16.57 3.84
CA ALA A 257 -21.10 -17.71 2.96
C ALA A 257 -19.92 -18.71 3.05
N LEU A 258 -18.68 -18.26 3.21
CA LEU A 258 -17.51 -19.16 3.25
C LEU A 258 -17.43 -20.04 4.51
N PRO A 259 -17.52 -19.50 5.74
CA PRO A 259 -17.61 -20.33 6.94
C PRO A 259 -18.91 -21.15 6.99
N MET A 260 -20.02 -20.67 6.40
CA MET A 260 -21.26 -21.44 6.29
C MET A 260 -21.14 -22.65 5.36
N PHE A 261 -20.39 -22.55 4.25
CA PHE A 261 -20.08 -23.70 3.38
C PHE A 261 -19.24 -24.75 4.12
N GLY A 262 -18.23 -24.32 4.88
CA GLY A 262 -17.43 -25.22 5.72
C GLY A 262 -18.27 -25.94 6.79
N ALA A 263 -19.17 -25.21 7.47
CA ALA A 263 -20.07 -25.80 8.45
C ALA A 263 -21.10 -26.76 7.82
N ALA A 264 -21.61 -26.45 6.63
CA ALA A 264 -22.55 -27.31 5.90
C ALA A 264 -21.91 -28.65 5.48
N LEU A 265 -20.65 -28.62 5.03
CA LEU A 265 -19.91 -29.84 4.67
C LEU A 265 -19.63 -30.73 5.88
N LEU A 266 -19.28 -30.14 7.04
CA LEU A 266 -19.12 -30.89 8.29
C LEU A 266 -20.45 -31.47 8.80
N GLY A 267 -21.56 -30.73 8.64
CA GLY A 267 -22.90 -31.21 8.97
C GLY A 267 -23.33 -32.40 8.10
N LEU A 268 -23.08 -32.35 6.79
CA LEU A 268 -23.38 -33.44 5.86
C LEU A 268 -22.49 -34.67 6.11
N GLY A 269 -21.21 -34.48 6.43
CA GLY A 269 -20.30 -35.56 6.82
C GLY A 269 -20.74 -36.29 8.11
N ALA A 270 -21.20 -35.54 9.12
CA ALA A 270 -21.69 -36.11 10.37
C ALA A 270 -23.01 -36.90 10.19
N VAL A 271 -23.90 -36.44 9.31
CA VAL A 271 -25.15 -37.16 8.97
C VAL A 271 -24.83 -38.43 8.16
N GLY A 272 -23.93 -38.35 7.17
CA GLY A 272 -23.49 -39.51 6.39
C GLY A 272 -22.84 -40.60 7.24
N TYR A 273 -22.00 -40.22 8.21
CA TYR A 273 -21.38 -41.16 9.14
C TYR A 273 -22.39 -41.86 10.07
N ARG A 274 -23.43 -41.15 10.51
CA ARG A 274 -24.50 -41.72 11.36
C ARG A 274 -25.41 -42.68 10.60
N LEU A 275 -25.70 -42.42 9.32
CA LEU A 275 -26.53 -43.30 8.49
C LEU A 275 -25.83 -44.63 8.18
N LYS A 276 -24.51 -44.60 7.95
CA LYS A 276 -23.70 -45.82 7.68
C LYS A 276 -23.57 -46.76 8.88
N ARG A 277 -23.70 -46.25 10.11
CA ARG A 277 -23.71 -47.06 11.35
C ARG A 277 -25.05 -47.75 11.63
N LYS A 278 -26.17 -47.22 11.14
CA LYS A 278 -27.48 -47.86 11.31
C LYS A 278 -27.72 -49.02 10.34
N SER A 279 -27.04 -49.05 9.19
CA SER A 279 -27.19 -50.12 8.21
C SER A 279 -26.33 -51.37 8.50
N THR A 280 -25.57 -51.39 9.59
CA THR A 280 -24.71 -52.51 10.00
C THR A 280 -25.24 -53.28 11.22
N LEU A 281 -26.44 -52.95 11.70
CA LEU A 281 -27.14 -53.64 12.79
C LEU A 281 -28.46 -54.23 12.28
N SER A 282 -28.36 -55.21 11.39
CA SER A 282 -29.47 -56.09 11.02
C SER A 282 -28.92 -57.43 10.51
N VAL A 283 -28.50 -58.28 11.44
CA VAL A 283 -28.53 -59.76 11.38
C VAL A 283 -28.84 -60.24 12.79
#